data_AF-A0A6M5J987-F1
#
_entry.id   AF-A0A6M5J987-F1
#
_cell.length_a   1.000
_cell.length_b   1.000
_cell.length_c   1.000
_cell.angle_alpha   90.00
_cell.angle_beta   90.00
_cell.angle_gamma   90.00
#
_symmetry.space_group_name_H-M   'P 1'
#
loop_
_entity.id
_entity.type
_entity.pdbx_description
1 polymer ?
#
loop_
_entity_poly.entity_id
_entity_poly.type
_entity_poly.pdbx_seq_one_letter_code
_entity_poly.pdbx_strand_id
1 'polypeptide(L)'
;MDGKFFARIGAGVFVAIAITATAVEMTRDKAPIVRPTVTPSAGREGDPLRVELVRCQELGEAGPRDRDCLKAWAENRRRFLAPGARPAGLIQAPATADRPKAGTEAPAP
;
A
#
# COMPACT_ATOMS: atom_id res chain seq x y z
N MET A 1 -27.30 35.80 11.99
CA MET A 1 -26.79 34.61 11.27
C MET A 1 -27.76 34.29 10.15
N ASP A 2 -27.33 34.40 8.90
CA ASP A 2 -28.18 34.23 7.72
C ASP A 2 -28.64 32.78 7.56
N GLY A 3 -29.83 32.46 8.08
CA GLY A 3 -30.42 31.11 8.00
C GLY A 3 -30.52 30.57 6.57
N LYS A 4 -30.62 31.46 5.57
CA LYS A 4 -30.55 31.11 4.14
C LYS A 4 -29.19 30.49 3.75
N PHE A 5 -28.10 31.00 4.32
CA PHE A 5 -26.75 30.50 4.06
C PHE A 5 -26.57 29.11 4.68
N PHE A 6 -27.04 28.92 5.91
CA PHE A 6 -27.04 27.61 6.58
C PHE A 6 -27.88 26.57 5.84
N ALA A 7 -29.06 26.96 5.33
CA ALA A 7 -29.89 26.06 4.53
C ALA A 7 -29.20 25.61 3.23
N ARG A 8 -28.48 26.51 2.56
CA ARG A 8 -27.72 26.19 1.33
C ARG A 8 -26.54 25.27 1.60
N ILE A 9 -25.81 25.51 2.69
CA ILE A 9 -24.72 24.62 3.10
C ILE A 9 -25.27 23.24 3.44
N GLY A 10 -26.34 23.15 4.23
CA GLY A 10 -26.98 21.89 4.59
C GLY A 10 -27.44 21.09 3.36
N ALA A 11 -28.10 21.75 2.41
CA ALA A 11 -28.51 21.13 1.15
C ALA A 11 -27.31 20.64 0.33
N GLY A 12 -26.24 21.43 0.22
CA GLY A 12 -25.03 21.05 -0.50
C GLY A 12 -24.34 19.82 0.11
N VAL A 13 -24.20 19.79 1.43
CA VAL A 13 -23.63 18.64 2.15
C VAL A 13 -24.49 17.39 1.96
N PHE A 14 -25.82 17.51 2.04
CA PHE A 14 -26.72 16.38 1.83
C PHE A 14 -26.61 15.80 0.42
N VAL A 15 -26.58 16.67 -0.60
CA VAL A 15 -26.41 16.25 -2.00
C VAL A 15 -25.06 15.56 -2.20
N ALA A 16 -23.97 16.10 -1.62
CA ALA A 16 -22.65 15.47 -1.71
C ALA A 16 -22.61 14.08 -1.07
N ILE A 17 -23.24 13.90 0.10
CA ILE A 17 -23.38 12.60 0.77
C ILE A 17 -24.18 11.62 -0.11
N ALA A 18 -25.31 12.05 -0.68
CA ALA A 18 -26.14 11.21 -1.55
C ALA A 18 -25.39 10.74 -2.81
N ILE A 19 -24.61 11.62 -3.45
CA ILE A 19 -23.78 11.28 -4.61
C ILE A 19 -22.68 10.28 -4.20
N THR A 20 -22.05 10.48 -3.05
CA THR A 20 -21.00 9.57 -2.57
C THR A 20 -21.58 8.18 -2.26
N ALA A 21 -22.74 8.12 -1.60
CA ALA A 21 -23.41 6.86 -1.28
C ALA A 21 -23.81 6.08 -2.54
N THR A 22 -24.40 6.76 -3.53
CA THR A 22 -24.76 6.13 -4.82
C THR A 22 -23.54 5.67 -5.62
N ALA A 23 -22.44 6.42 -5.60
CA ALA A 23 -21.19 5.99 -6.21
C ALA A 23 -20.60 4.74 -5.52
N VAL A 24 -20.72 4.65 -4.18
CA VAL A 24 -20.31 3.47 -3.41
C VAL A 24 -21.17 2.25 -3.74
N GLU A 25 -22.48 2.43 -3.90
CA GLU A 25 -23.39 1.35 -4.25
C GLU A 25 -23.11 0.83 -5.67
N MET A 26 -22.91 1.73 -6.64
CA MET A 26 -22.48 1.36 -7.99
C MET A 26 -21.11 0.69 -8.03
N THR A 27 -20.15 1.14 -7.22
CA THR A 27 -18.84 0.48 -7.12
C THR A 27 -18.92 -0.84 -6.36
N ARG A 28 -19.87 -1.04 -5.45
CA ARG A 28 -20.12 -2.32 -4.79
C ARG A 28 -20.70 -3.38 -5.71
N ASP A 29 -21.65 -3.02 -6.58
CA ASP A 29 -22.19 -3.96 -7.58
C ASP A 29 -21.16 -4.31 -8.67
N LYS A 30 -20.23 -3.38 -8.96
CA LYS A 30 -19.15 -3.59 -9.95
C LYS A 30 -17.87 -4.15 -9.37
N ALA A 31 -17.67 -4.06 -8.06
CA ALA A 31 -16.61 -4.78 -7.37
C ALA A 31 -17.11 -6.21 -7.18
N PRO A 32 -16.68 -7.21 -7.98
CA PRO A 32 -16.67 -8.57 -7.43
C PRO A 32 -16.00 -8.43 -6.08
N ILE A 33 -16.64 -8.90 -5.00
CA ILE A 33 -16.12 -8.80 -3.62
C ILE A 33 -14.61 -8.99 -3.70
N VAL A 34 -13.86 -7.88 -3.74
CA VAL A 34 -12.43 -7.93 -3.63
C VAL A 34 -12.29 -8.09 -2.14
N ARG A 35 -12.58 -9.32 -1.68
CA ARG A 35 -11.73 -9.93 -0.66
C ARG A 35 -10.36 -9.48 -1.11
N PRO A 36 -9.57 -8.78 -0.29
CA PRO A 36 -8.18 -8.65 -0.63
C PRO A 36 -7.76 -10.10 -0.87
N THR A 37 -7.62 -10.47 -2.15
CA THR A 37 -6.92 -11.66 -2.53
C THR A 37 -5.59 -11.27 -1.95
N VAL A 38 -5.33 -11.81 -0.76
CA VAL A 38 -3.99 -11.96 -0.26
C VAL A 38 -3.42 -12.87 -1.33
N THR A 39 -3.03 -12.26 -2.46
CA THR A 39 -2.09 -12.86 -3.39
C THR A 39 -1.01 -13.29 -2.44
N PRO A 40 -0.78 -14.60 -2.29
CA PRO A 40 0.32 -15.06 -1.49
C PRO A 40 1.51 -14.39 -2.13
N SER A 41 1.98 -13.29 -1.53
CA SER A 41 3.35 -12.86 -1.74
C SER A 41 4.11 -14.15 -1.52
N ALA A 42 4.88 -14.58 -2.50
CA ALA A 42 5.69 -15.80 -2.44
C ALA A 42 6.73 -15.80 -1.29
N GLY A 43 6.53 -14.99 -0.24
CA GLY A 43 7.09 -15.13 1.08
C GLY A 43 6.34 -16.21 1.86
N ARG A 44 6.85 -17.43 1.71
CA ARG A 44 6.91 -18.49 2.74
C ARG A 44 5.59 -18.79 3.46
N GLU A 45 4.89 -19.79 2.95
CA GLU A 45 3.92 -20.59 3.71
C GLU A 45 4.43 -20.81 5.14
N GLY A 46 3.81 -20.17 6.13
CA GLY A 46 4.15 -20.32 7.55
C GLY A 46 4.77 -19.11 8.25
N ASP A 47 4.76 -17.89 7.71
CA ASP A 47 5.22 -16.72 8.48
C ASP A 47 4.28 -16.43 9.68
N PRO A 48 4.75 -16.59 10.94
CA PRO A 48 3.94 -16.30 12.13
C PRO A 48 3.45 -14.85 12.17
N LEU A 49 4.14 -13.93 11.47
CA LEU A 49 3.72 -12.54 11.34
C LEU A 49 2.37 -12.42 10.61
N ARG A 50 2.11 -13.28 9.61
CA ARG A 50 0.85 -13.27 8.87
C ARG A 50 -0.32 -13.72 9.76
N VAL A 51 -0.09 -14.72 10.59
CA VAL A 51 -1.10 -15.21 11.55
C VAL A 51 -1.48 -14.10 12.53
N GLU A 52 -0.49 -13.40 13.08
CA GLU A 52 -0.76 -12.30 14.01
C GLU A 52 -1.45 -11.11 13.33
N LEU A 53 -1.09 -10.78 12.09
CA LEU A 53 -1.76 -9.72 11.33
C LEU A 53 -3.25 -10.05 11.06
N VAL A 54 -3.58 -11.31 10.76
CA VAL A 54 -4.97 -11.75 10.57
C VAL A 54 -5.74 -11.62 11.87
N ARG A 55 -5.19 -12.13 12.99
CA ARG A 55 -5.79 -11.95 14.32
C ARG A 55 -6.05 -10.47 14.64
N CYS A 56 -5.10 -9.60 14.32
CA CYS A 56 -5.23 -8.17 14.54
C CYS A 56 -6.26 -7.48 13.65
N GLN A 57 -6.53 -8.01 12.45
CA GLN A 57 -7.62 -7.53 11.59
C GLN A 57 -8.99 -7.93 12.14
N GLU A 58 -9.11 -9.13 12.70
CA GLU A 58 -10.36 -9.62 13.32
C GLU A 58 -10.75 -8.79 14.55
N LEU A 59 -9.77 -8.19 15.25
CA LEU A 59 -10.02 -7.26 16.36
C LEU A 59 -10.63 -5.92 15.93
N GLY A 60 -10.54 -5.54 14.64
CA GLY A 60 -11.11 -4.30 14.11
C GLY A 60 -10.66 -3.06 14.88
N GLU A 61 -11.62 -2.27 15.38
CA GLU A 61 -11.39 -1.04 16.16
C GLU A 61 -10.60 -1.24 17.46
N ALA A 62 -10.51 -2.47 17.98
CA ALA A 62 -9.67 -2.77 19.14
C ALA A 62 -8.19 -2.97 18.77
N GLY A 63 -7.89 -3.34 17.52
CA GLY A 63 -6.54 -3.62 17.02
C GLY A 63 -5.53 -2.47 17.24
N PRO A 64 -5.89 -1.19 16.99
CA PRO A 64 -4.99 -0.06 17.24
C PRO A 64 -4.68 0.20 18.72
N ARG A 65 -5.43 -0.39 19.66
CA ARG A 65 -5.19 -0.26 21.10
C ARG A 65 -4.34 -1.41 21.66
N ASP A 66 -4.21 -2.51 20.92
CA ASP A 66 -3.43 -3.67 21.31
C ASP A 66 -1.93 -3.46 20.98
N ARG A 67 -1.08 -3.69 21.99
CA ARG A 67 0.36 -3.42 21.87
C ARG A 67 1.07 -4.38 20.94
N ASP A 68 0.63 -5.62 20.87
CA ASP A 68 1.23 -6.65 20.04
C ASP A 68 0.77 -6.51 18.58
N CYS A 69 -0.47 -6.09 18.36
CA CYS A 69 -0.94 -5.70 17.02
C CYS A 69 -0.18 -4.51 16.43
N LEU A 70 0.12 -3.50 17.24
CA LEU A 70 0.94 -2.37 16.80
C LEU A 70 2.36 -2.80 16.40
N LYS A 71 2.95 -3.78 17.11
CA LYS A 71 4.27 -4.33 16.76
C LYS A 71 4.21 -5.13 15.46
N ALA A 72 3.22 -6.00 15.30
CA ALA A 72 3.03 -6.82 14.10
C ALA A 72 2.87 -5.94 12.85
N TRP A 73 2.08 -4.87 12.94
CA TRP A 73 1.93 -3.90 11.85
C TRP A 73 3.20 -3.13 11.52
N ALA A 74 3.95 -2.71 12.54
CA ALA A 74 5.22 -2.01 12.33
C ALA A 74 6.24 -2.91 11.61
N GLU A 75 6.34 -4.18 12.02
CA GLU A 75 7.21 -5.18 11.42
C GLU A 75 6.81 -5.49 9.96
N ASN A 76 5.51 -5.68 9.71
CA ASN A 76 4.98 -5.88 8.37
C ASN A 76 5.36 -4.74 7.43
N ARG A 77 5.16 -3.50 7.87
CA ARG A 77 5.53 -2.30 7.11
C ARG A 77 7.04 -2.23 6.85
N ARG A 78 7.88 -2.58 7.84
CA ARG A 78 9.35 -2.62 7.67
C ARG A 78 9.74 -3.62 6.59
N ARG A 79 9.16 -4.83 6.59
CA ARG A 79 9.44 -5.86 5.57
C ARG A 79 9.02 -5.43 4.18
N PHE A 80 7.84 -4.81 4.05
CA PHE A 80 7.37 -4.30 2.75
C PHE A 80 8.20 -3.13 2.22
N LEU A 81 8.73 -2.28 3.11
CA LEU A 81 9.54 -1.12 2.75
C LEU A 81 11.05 -1.40 2.76
N ALA A 82 11.48 -2.63 3.06
CA ALA A 82 12.89 -2.96 3.15
C ALA A 82 13.58 -2.80 1.77
N PRO A 83 14.78 -2.20 1.71
CA PRO A 83 15.59 -2.21 0.50
C PRO A 83 15.83 -3.67 0.07
N GLY A 84 15.37 -4.04 -1.13
CA GLY A 84 15.41 -5.43 -1.62
C GLY A 84 14.09 -6.21 -1.53
N ALA A 85 13.04 -5.66 -0.91
CA ALA A 85 11.70 -6.24 -0.93
C ALA A 85 10.96 -6.06 -2.27
N ARG A 86 11.46 -5.16 -3.14
CA ARG A 86 10.98 -5.09 -4.53
C ARG A 86 11.43 -6.34 -5.28
N PRO A 87 10.52 -7.06 -5.96
CA PRO A 87 10.95 -8.08 -6.90
C PRO A 87 11.88 -7.40 -7.90
N ALA A 88 13.09 -7.95 -8.08
CA ALA A 88 14.16 -7.41 -8.93
C ALA A 88 13.83 -7.46 -10.44
N GLY A 89 12.56 -7.29 -10.82
CA GLY A 89 12.04 -7.60 -12.14
C GLY A 89 11.44 -6.41 -12.91
N LEU A 90 11.32 -5.22 -12.33
CA LEU A 90 10.85 -4.05 -13.08
C LEU A 90 11.83 -2.89 -12.92
N ILE A 91 12.71 -2.80 -13.92
CA ILE A 91 13.71 -1.76 -14.15
C ILE A 91 14.93 -1.89 -13.23
N GLN A 92 15.83 -2.80 -13.60
CA GLN A 92 17.25 -2.53 -13.40
C GLN A 92 17.56 -1.27 -14.21
N ALA A 93 17.79 -0.13 -13.55
CA ALA A 93 18.54 0.94 -14.20
C ALA A 93 19.88 0.31 -14.60
N PRO A 94 20.34 0.46 -15.86
CA PRO A 94 21.52 -0.24 -16.33
C PRO A 94 22.65 0.08 -15.36
N ALA A 95 23.15 -0.97 -14.72
CA ALA A 95 24.37 -0.92 -13.92
C ALA A 95 25.40 -0.17 -14.77
N THR A 96 25.92 0.91 -14.19
CA THR A 96 27.14 1.61 -14.58
C THR A 96 27.80 1.01 -15.80
N ALA A 97 27.66 1.70 -16.93
CA ALA A 97 28.44 1.42 -18.14
C ALA A 97 29.91 1.26 -17.72
N ASP A 98 30.35 0.01 -17.67
CA ASP A 98 31.75 -0.35 -17.56
C ASP A 98 32.36 0.05 -18.90
N ARG A 99 32.78 1.31 -18.99
CA ARG A 99 33.47 1.87 -20.14
C ARG A 99 34.89 1.30 -20.06
N PRO A 100 35.32 0.43 -21.00
CA PRO A 100 36.71 0.05 -21.06
C PRO A 100 37.51 1.32 -21.33
N LYS A 101 38.43 1.68 -20.43
CA LYS A 101 39.39 2.74 -20.71
C LYS A 101 40.34 2.24 -21.81
N ALA A 102 40.00 2.55 -23.05
CA ALA A 102 40.99 2.64 -24.11
C ALA A 102 41.92 3.81 -23.76
N GLY A 103 43.14 3.49 -23.35
CA GLY A 103 44.19 4.45 -23.02
C GLY A 103 45.54 3.85 -23.34
N THR A 104 45.97 4.07 -24.58
CA THR A 104 47.34 4.28 -25.06
C THR A 104 48.49 3.84 -24.15
N GLU A 105 49.14 2.73 -24.49
CA GLU A 105 50.55 2.51 -24.16
C GLU A 105 51.34 2.35 -25.46
N ALA A 106 52.17 3.34 -25.76
CA ALA A 106 53.16 3.30 -26.83
C ALA A 106 54.43 2.60 -26.31
N PRO A 107 55.07 1.69 -27.07
CA PRO A 107 56.35 1.13 -26.65
C PRO A 107 57.53 1.95 -27.20
N ALA A 108 58.46 2.31 -26.32
CA ALA A 108 59.86 2.62 -26.60
C ALA A 108 60.69 2.23 -25.35
N PRO A 109 62.00 1.96 -25.43
CA PRO A 109 62.89 1.96 -26.60
C PRO A 109 63.12 0.58 -27.25
#